data_AF-A0A967C1L4-F1
#
_entry.id   AF-A0A967C1L4-F1
#
_cell.length_a   1.000
_cell.length_b   1.000
_cell.length_c   1.000
_cell.angle_alpha   90.00
_cell.angle_beta   90.00
_cell.angle_gamma   90.00
#
_symmetry.space_group_name_H-M   'P 1'
#
loop_
_entity.id
_entity.type
_entity.pdbx_description
1 polymer ?
#
loop_
_entity_poly.entity_id
_entity_poly.type
_entity_poly.pdbx_seq_one_letter_code
_entity_poly.pdbx_strand_id
1 'polypeptide(L)'
;MQGLDNPNRELLDAEALCRQLVDEGSVYAFLADHRTEVFPDEMFEDLFPSLRGRPSIRAGVMASAMILKELEGLSDRQAAEALRCDIRWKVACGLALDGEGVHYTVFTYWRQRLAKSQSPNRIGDAVRQVVDATGVLSGKKRRALDSTLLDDAVATQDTVTQLVSQIRRVRRLVPQARVVDVAAHDYDVSGKPVCAWDDPDAKAALVSGLVNDALAILDAVTDVSLDDKAADAVGLLALVSGQDVEPGDAEGTWRIFDGTVKDRVISTVDPEARHMHKSRSSYRDGYKAHIAVEPETGIITACDLTPANIGDGPVGVDLLEGEEPG
;
A
#
# COMPACT_ATOMS: atom_id res chain seq x y z
N MET A 1 11.50 -1.58 21.27
CA MET A 1 11.00 -0.69 22.32
C MET A 1 10.62 0.62 21.67
N GLN A 2 9.44 1.15 22.01
CA GLN A 2 9.00 2.49 21.58
C GLN A 2 9.87 3.56 22.22
N GLY A 3 10.19 4.62 21.46
CA GLY A 3 10.70 5.86 22.03
C GLY A 3 9.55 6.69 22.60
N LEU A 4 9.68 7.12 23.85
CA LEU A 4 8.65 7.89 24.56
C LEU A 4 9.02 9.38 24.61
N ASP A 5 8.01 10.24 24.65
CA ASP A 5 8.19 11.65 24.92
C ASP A 5 8.63 11.87 26.38
N ASN A 6 9.69 12.65 26.58
CA ASN A 6 10.18 13.02 27.90
C ASN A 6 9.71 14.45 28.21
N PRO A 7 8.97 14.68 29.30
CA PRO A 7 8.51 16.02 29.67
C PRO A 7 9.66 16.97 30.04
N ASN A 8 10.85 16.44 30.35
CA ASN A 8 12.02 17.25 30.67
C ASN A 8 12.69 17.76 29.38
N ARG A 9 12.75 19.08 29.24
CA ARG A 9 13.42 19.75 28.12
C ARG A 9 14.94 19.57 28.20
N GLU A 10 15.55 19.28 27.07
CA GLU A 10 17.00 19.23 26.92
C GLU A 10 17.58 20.66 26.88
N LEU A 11 18.88 20.83 27.16
CA LEU A 11 19.51 22.15 27.25
C LEU A 11 19.37 22.98 25.96
N LEU A 12 19.42 22.31 24.81
CA LEU A 12 19.32 22.92 23.48
C LEU A 12 17.95 22.69 22.83
N ASP A 13 16.90 22.50 23.63
CA ASP A 13 15.52 22.36 23.15
C ASP A 13 15.13 23.51 22.20
N ALA A 14 14.77 23.17 20.95
CA ALA A 14 14.51 24.19 19.94
C ALA A 14 13.26 25.00 20.24
N GLU A 15 12.24 24.40 20.84
CA GLU A 15 11.02 25.09 21.26
C GLU A 15 11.37 26.16 22.31
N ALA A 16 12.08 25.79 23.38
CA ALA A 16 12.47 26.73 24.43
C ALA A 16 13.32 27.92 23.94
N LEU A 17 14.17 27.70 22.93
CA LEU A 17 15.12 28.71 22.45
C LEU A 17 14.63 29.52 21.24
N CYS A 18 13.75 28.94 20.42
CA CYS A 18 13.41 29.45 19.10
C CYS A 18 11.90 29.51 18.80
N ARG A 19 11.00 29.21 19.75
CA ARG A 19 9.54 29.28 19.52
C ARG A 19 9.07 30.64 18.98
N GLN A 20 9.72 31.73 19.35
CA GLN A 20 9.44 33.10 18.88
C GLN A 20 9.75 33.33 17.39
N LEU A 21 10.51 32.44 16.75
CA LEU A 21 10.80 32.49 15.31
C LEU A 21 9.72 31.79 14.48
N VAL A 22 8.77 31.10 15.12
CA VAL A 22 7.71 30.32 14.47
C VAL A 22 6.39 31.08 14.60
N ASP A 23 5.78 31.39 13.46
CA ASP A 23 4.51 32.11 13.41
C ASP A 23 3.41 31.36 14.18
N GLU A 24 2.72 32.05 15.12
CA GLU A 24 1.71 31.43 16.00
C GLU A 24 0.55 30.78 15.24
N GLY A 25 0.17 31.32 14.07
CA GLY A 25 -0.89 30.76 13.22
C GLY A 25 -0.43 29.61 12.30
N SER A 26 0.83 29.17 12.40
CA SER A 26 1.36 28.12 11.53
C SER A 26 1.13 26.72 12.09
N VAL A 27 1.13 25.72 11.19
CA VAL A 27 1.08 24.30 11.59
C VAL A 27 2.26 23.89 12.49
N TYR A 28 3.41 24.54 12.34
CA TYR A 28 4.58 24.27 13.17
C TYR A 28 4.35 24.68 14.63
N ALA A 29 3.76 25.85 14.85
CA ALA A 29 3.36 26.32 16.17
C ALA A 29 2.31 25.39 16.79
N PHE A 30 1.28 25.03 16.02
CA PHE A 30 0.25 24.09 16.46
C PHE A 30 0.85 22.74 16.91
N LEU A 31 1.73 22.14 16.10
CA LEU A 31 2.40 20.88 16.46
C LEU A 31 3.34 21.05 17.65
N ALA A 32 4.07 22.17 17.77
CA ALA A 32 4.90 22.42 18.93
C ALA A 32 4.05 22.41 20.22
N ASP A 33 2.90 23.06 20.19
CA ASP A 33 2.06 23.26 21.36
C ASP A 33 1.19 22.02 21.68
N HIS A 34 0.79 21.21 20.68
CA HIS A 34 -0.19 20.12 20.83
C HIS A 34 0.27 18.72 20.41
N ARG A 35 1.48 18.50 19.88
CA ARG A 35 1.90 17.19 19.34
C ARG A 35 1.68 16.00 20.28
N THR A 36 1.90 16.16 21.59
CA THR A 36 1.76 15.09 22.58
C THR A 36 0.31 14.79 22.91
N GLU A 37 -0.59 15.76 22.71
CA GLU A 37 -2.04 15.58 22.84
C GLU A 37 -2.62 14.92 21.60
N VAL A 38 -2.15 15.34 20.40
CA VAL A 38 -2.62 14.80 19.11
C VAL A 38 -2.05 13.41 18.84
N PHE A 39 -0.80 13.15 19.25
CA PHE A 39 -0.09 11.88 19.03
C PHE A 39 0.45 11.32 20.35
N PRO A 40 -0.44 10.93 21.29
CA PRO A 40 -0.02 10.36 22.56
C PRO A 40 0.73 9.04 22.34
N ASP A 41 1.70 8.71 23.21
CA ASP A 41 2.56 7.54 23.02
C ASP A 41 1.76 6.23 22.98
N GLU A 42 0.68 6.12 23.74
CA GLU A 42 -0.22 4.97 23.81
C GLU A 42 -0.81 4.61 22.44
N MET A 43 -0.93 5.61 21.56
CA MET A 43 -1.43 5.46 20.19
C MET A 43 -0.51 4.59 19.31
N PHE A 44 0.75 4.36 19.70
CA PHE A 44 1.77 3.68 18.88
C PHE A 44 2.36 2.41 19.50
N GLU A 45 1.90 1.99 20.67
CA GLU A 45 2.46 0.86 21.42
C GLU A 45 2.48 -0.44 20.62
N ASP A 46 1.42 -0.72 19.87
CA ASP A 46 1.26 -1.92 19.05
C ASP A 46 2.32 -2.03 17.94
N LEU A 47 2.92 -0.91 17.52
CA LEU A 47 3.98 -0.90 16.52
C LEU A 47 5.32 -1.41 17.07
N PHE A 48 5.47 -1.53 18.40
CA PHE A 48 6.71 -1.85 19.08
C PHE A 48 6.57 -3.01 20.09
N PRO A 49 6.32 -4.25 19.63
CA PRO A 49 6.00 -5.39 20.51
C PRO A 49 7.15 -5.82 21.44
N SER A 50 8.40 -5.41 21.16
CA SER A 50 9.55 -5.72 22.01
C SER A 50 9.78 -4.63 23.06
N LEU A 51 9.75 -5.03 24.32
CA LEU A 51 10.18 -4.22 25.48
C LEU A 51 11.71 -4.17 25.66
N ARG A 52 12.50 -4.73 24.75
CA ARG A 52 13.97 -4.77 24.82
C ARG A 52 14.61 -4.10 23.61
N GLY A 53 15.83 -3.57 23.80
CA GLY A 53 16.65 -2.93 22.77
C GLY A 53 16.68 -1.39 22.87
N ARG A 54 17.45 -0.76 21.98
CA ARG A 54 17.50 0.70 21.87
C ARG A 54 16.09 1.23 21.52
N PRO A 55 15.58 2.25 22.23
CA PRO A 55 14.32 2.89 21.87
C PRO A 55 14.35 3.40 20.43
N SER A 56 13.21 3.34 19.75
CA SER A 56 13.06 4.00 18.47
C SER A 56 13.09 5.52 18.62
N ILE A 57 13.03 6.24 17.50
CA ILE A 57 12.63 7.64 17.50
C ILE A 57 11.24 7.76 18.18
N ARG A 58 11.03 8.86 18.91
CA ARG A 58 9.77 9.18 19.59
C ARG A 58 8.61 9.21 18.60
N ALA A 59 7.47 8.69 19.02
CA ALA A 59 6.34 8.51 18.11
C ALA A 59 5.77 9.86 17.64
N GLY A 60 5.59 10.81 18.56
CA GLY A 60 5.15 12.17 18.25
C GLY A 60 6.06 12.89 17.25
N VAL A 61 7.39 12.72 17.33
CA VAL A 61 8.35 13.26 16.35
C VAL A 61 8.04 12.74 14.94
N MET A 62 7.85 11.43 14.81
CA MET A 62 7.64 10.81 13.50
C MET A 62 6.26 11.11 12.94
N ALA A 63 5.22 11.16 13.78
CA ALA A 63 3.88 11.55 13.37
C ALA A 63 3.85 13.00 12.85
N SER A 64 4.41 13.95 13.62
CA SER A 64 4.55 15.34 13.20
C SER A 64 5.37 15.47 11.92
N ALA A 65 6.51 14.78 11.82
CA ALA A 65 7.36 14.82 10.63
C ALA A 65 6.66 14.26 9.38
N MET A 66 5.86 13.20 9.52
CA MET A 66 5.09 12.64 8.41
C MET A 66 4.01 13.62 7.93
N ILE A 67 3.34 14.34 8.85
CA ILE A 67 2.36 15.36 8.47
C ILE A 67 3.01 16.54 7.76
N LEU A 68 4.08 17.11 8.34
CA LEU A 68 4.79 18.23 7.72
C LEU A 68 5.35 17.85 6.35
N LYS A 69 5.85 16.61 6.22
CA LYS A 69 6.32 16.08 4.93
C LYS A 69 5.21 16.13 3.88
N GLU A 70 4.00 15.68 4.21
CA GLU A 70 2.89 15.70 3.23
C GLU A 70 2.39 17.12 2.96
N LEU A 71 2.24 17.96 3.98
CA LEU A 71 1.80 19.35 3.82
C LEU A 71 2.75 20.18 2.95
N GLU A 72 4.05 19.93 3.04
CA GLU A 72 5.08 20.61 2.24
C GLU A 72 5.43 19.88 0.94
N GLY A 73 4.84 18.71 0.67
CA GLY A 73 5.13 17.92 -0.53
C GLY A 73 6.58 17.42 -0.61
N LEU A 74 7.20 17.11 0.54
CA LEU A 74 8.60 16.72 0.61
C LEU A 74 8.79 15.21 0.40
N SER A 75 9.92 14.84 -0.21
CA SER A 75 10.41 13.45 -0.17
C SER A 75 10.93 13.07 1.22
N ASP A 76 11.06 11.78 1.53
CA ASP A 76 11.64 11.32 2.81
C ASP A 76 13.05 11.90 3.06
N ARG A 77 13.85 12.10 2.01
CA ARG A 77 15.19 12.69 2.12
C ARG A 77 15.12 14.17 2.47
N GLN A 78 14.22 14.91 1.83
CA GLN A 78 14.00 16.33 2.12
C GLN A 78 13.42 16.52 3.52
N ALA A 79 12.48 15.66 3.96
CA ALA A 79 11.94 15.70 5.32
C ALA A 79 13.01 15.38 6.38
N ALA A 80 13.87 14.39 6.13
CA ALA A 80 15.02 14.10 6.99
C ALA A 80 15.99 15.29 7.08
N GLU A 81 16.23 15.98 5.96
CA GLU A 81 17.03 17.19 5.93
C GLU A 81 16.36 18.36 6.67
N ALA A 82 15.05 18.53 6.53
CA ALA A 82 14.27 19.55 7.24
C ALA A 82 14.31 19.32 8.77
N LEU A 83 14.14 18.08 9.23
CA LEU A 83 14.31 17.72 10.66
C LEU A 83 15.69 18.07 11.21
N ARG A 84 16.73 18.03 10.36
CA ARG A 84 18.11 18.34 10.74
C ARG A 84 18.43 19.83 10.69
N CYS A 85 17.90 20.55 9.70
CA CYS A 85 18.38 21.89 9.36
C CYS A 85 17.34 23.01 9.53
N ASP A 86 16.05 22.70 9.59
CA ASP A 86 14.98 23.71 9.70
C ASP A 86 14.52 23.88 11.16
N ILE A 87 14.64 25.11 11.68
CA ILE A 87 14.23 25.46 13.03
C ILE A 87 12.73 25.23 13.24
N ARG A 88 11.88 25.52 12.24
CA ARG A 88 10.42 25.34 12.35
C ARG A 88 10.08 23.86 12.54
N TRP A 89 10.75 22.98 11.81
CA TRP A 89 10.59 21.52 11.95
C TRP A 89 11.09 21.02 13.30
N LYS A 90 12.23 21.52 13.77
CA LYS A 90 12.76 21.16 15.10
C LYS A 90 11.82 21.60 16.22
N VAL A 91 11.27 22.81 16.15
CA VAL A 91 10.28 23.31 17.10
C VAL A 91 9.01 22.45 17.04
N ALA A 92 8.44 22.23 15.85
CA ALA A 92 7.22 21.45 15.67
C ALA A 92 7.33 19.99 16.12
N CYS A 93 8.49 19.37 15.93
CA CYS A 93 8.73 17.98 16.30
C CYS A 93 9.32 17.84 17.72
N GLY A 94 9.56 18.95 18.44
CA GLY A 94 10.19 18.94 19.77
C GLY A 94 11.60 18.36 19.77
N LEU A 95 12.43 18.72 18.79
CA LEU A 95 13.84 18.32 18.68
C LEU A 95 14.77 19.39 19.25
N ALA A 96 15.96 18.99 19.69
CA ALA A 96 17.03 19.92 20.04
C ALA A 96 17.64 20.60 18.79
N LEU A 97 18.21 21.78 18.97
CA LEU A 97 18.88 22.56 17.91
C LEU A 97 20.06 21.79 17.30
N ASP A 98 20.82 21.06 18.10
CA ASP A 98 21.94 20.20 17.66
C ASP A 98 21.51 18.77 17.29
N GLY A 99 20.23 18.42 17.44
CA GLY A 99 19.72 17.11 17.08
C GLY A 99 19.86 16.80 15.59
N GLU A 100 20.42 15.63 15.25
CA GLU A 100 20.67 15.23 13.86
C GLU A 100 19.40 14.84 13.07
N GLY A 101 18.23 14.81 13.72
CA GLY A 101 16.97 14.38 13.12
C GLY A 101 16.91 12.85 12.97
N VAL A 102 16.47 12.37 11.81
CA VAL A 102 16.34 10.94 11.51
C VAL A 102 16.93 10.60 10.15
N HIS A 103 17.37 9.36 9.98
CA HIS A 103 17.72 8.86 8.65
C HIS A 103 16.44 8.68 7.80
N TYR A 104 16.47 9.02 6.51
CA TYR A 104 15.29 9.02 5.64
C TYR A 104 14.56 7.65 5.57
N THR A 105 15.27 6.53 5.73
CA THR A 105 14.65 5.18 5.74
C THR A 105 13.75 4.95 6.94
N VAL A 106 13.86 5.74 8.01
CA VAL A 106 12.99 5.66 9.18
C VAL A 106 11.53 5.91 8.79
N PHE A 107 11.26 6.84 7.88
CA PHE A 107 9.91 7.08 7.35
C PHE A 107 9.31 5.82 6.69
N THR A 108 10.13 5.10 5.91
CA THR A 108 9.71 3.84 5.28
C THR A 108 9.38 2.76 6.32
N TYR A 109 10.24 2.59 7.33
CA TYR A 109 9.98 1.61 8.39
C TYR A 109 8.73 1.95 9.22
N TRP A 110 8.48 3.23 9.48
CA TRP A 110 7.27 3.68 10.16
C TRP A 110 6.01 3.42 9.35
N ARG A 111 5.98 3.78 8.07
CA ARG A 111 4.85 3.46 7.18
C ARG A 111 4.60 1.96 7.08
N GLN A 112 5.65 1.14 7.00
CA GLN A 112 5.50 -0.32 6.99
C GLN A 112 4.95 -0.90 8.30
N ARG A 113 5.27 -0.28 9.45
CA ARG A 113 4.70 -0.69 10.75
C ARG A 113 3.23 -0.31 10.84
N LEU A 114 2.90 0.93 10.48
CA LEU A 114 1.51 1.40 10.44
C LEU A 114 0.66 0.51 9.54
N ALA A 115 1.13 0.21 8.32
CA ALA A 115 0.42 -0.66 7.37
C ALA A 115 0.16 -2.09 7.88
N LYS A 116 0.94 -2.58 8.85
CA LYS A 116 0.77 -3.91 9.46
C LYS A 116 -0.06 -3.91 10.73
N SER A 117 -0.48 -2.73 11.19
CA SER A 117 -1.32 -2.60 12.37
C SER A 117 -2.80 -2.81 12.04
N GLN A 118 -3.59 -3.12 13.07
CA GLN A 118 -5.05 -3.04 13.07
C GLN A 118 -5.58 -1.60 12.92
N SER A 119 -4.75 -0.58 13.13
CA SER A 119 -5.13 0.83 12.98
C SER A 119 -4.11 1.60 12.13
N PRO A 120 -4.04 1.35 10.81
CA PRO A 120 -3.02 1.93 9.93
C PRO A 120 -3.19 3.44 9.71
N ASN A 121 -4.43 3.94 9.75
CA ASN A 121 -4.77 5.33 9.42
C ASN A 121 -4.76 6.29 10.61
N ARG A 122 -4.32 5.82 11.78
CA ARG A 122 -4.42 6.54 13.06
C ARG A 122 -3.94 7.99 13.04
N ILE A 123 -2.87 8.30 12.30
CA ILE A 123 -2.34 9.67 12.22
C ILE A 123 -3.36 10.59 11.53
N GLY A 124 -3.98 10.12 10.44
CA GLY A 124 -5.06 10.83 9.77
C GLY A 124 -6.31 10.92 10.63
N ASP A 125 -6.64 9.87 11.38
CA ASP A 125 -7.78 9.88 12.30
C ASP A 125 -7.60 10.92 13.42
N ALA A 126 -6.40 11.07 13.97
CA ALA A 126 -6.10 12.12 14.95
C ALA A 126 -6.20 13.52 14.34
N VAL A 127 -5.75 13.72 13.10
CA VAL A 127 -5.97 14.99 12.38
C VAL A 127 -7.47 15.27 12.19
N ARG A 128 -8.27 14.24 11.85
CA ARG A 128 -9.73 14.38 11.73
C ARG A 128 -10.36 14.80 13.07
N GLN A 129 -9.91 14.24 14.20
CA GLN A 129 -10.39 14.67 15.52
C GLN A 129 -10.12 16.15 15.80
N VAL A 130 -8.97 16.69 15.36
CA VAL A 130 -8.66 18.13 15.46
C VAL A 130 -9.60 18.95 14.56
N VAL A 131 -9.84 18.50 13.33
CA VAL A 131 -10.77 19.14 12.40
C VAL A 131 -12.19 19.21 13.00
N ASP A 132 -12.64 18.11 13.62
CA ASP A 132 -13.96 18.04 14.26
C ASP A 132 -14.03 18.96 15.49
N ALA A 133 -13.02 18.93 16.36
CA ALA A 133 -12.97 19.74 17.59
C ALA A 133 -12.92 21.25 17.31
N THR A 134 -12.23 21.65 16.23
CA THR A 134 -12.15 23.07 15.83
C THR A 134 -13.41 23.55 15.10
N GLY A 135 -14.24 22.63 14.59
CA GLY A 135 -15.40 22.96 13.79
C GLY A 135 -15.05 23.69 12.49
N VAL A 136 -13.82 23.53 11.97
CA VAL A 136 -13.34 24.27 10.79
C VAL A 136 -14.16 23.97 9.53
N LEU A 137 -14.83 22.81 9.48
CA LEU A 137 -15.75 22.40 8.41
C LEU A 137 -17.21 22.78 8.68
N SER A 138 -17.53 23.39 9.83
CA SER A 138 -18.91 23.75 10.19
C SER A 138 -19.53 24.68 9.15
N GLY A 139 -20.68 24.28 8.61
CA GLY A 139 -21.39 25.00 7.54
C GLY A 139 -20.78 24.84 6.14
N LYS A 140 -19.63 24.16 5.99
CA LYS A 140 -18.97 23.93 4.69
C LYS A 140 -19.36 22.56 4.14
N LYS A 141 -20.50 22.52 3.43
CA LYS A 141 -21.08 21.28 2.89
C LYS A 141 -20.61 20.92 1.47
N ARG A 142 -19.86 21.79 0.80
CA ARG A 142 -19.39 21.54 -0.56
C ARG A 142 -18.28 20.51 -0.55
N ARG A 143 -18.33 19.55 -1.47
CA ARG A 143 -17.27 18.57 -1.70
C ARG A 143 -16.89 18.57 -3.17
N ALA A 144 -15.61 18.76 -3.44
CA ALA A 144 -15.01 18.53 -4.74
C ALA A 144 -14.47 17.09 -4.75
N LEU A 145 -14.96 16.28 -5.69
CA LEU A 145 -14.51 14.92 -5.90
C LEU A 145 -13.51 14.91 -7.05
N ASP A 146 -12.38 14.26 -6.85
CA ASP A 146 -11.40 14.02 -7.90
C ASP A 146 -10.81 12.62 -7.77
N SER A 147 -10.31 12.08 -8.87
CA SER A 147 -9.62 10.80 -8.89
C SER A 147 -8.32 10.91 -9.68
N THR A 148 -7.30 10.20 -9.21
CA THR A 148 -5.99 10.17 -9.87
C THR A 148 -5.49 8.74 -9.99
N LEU A 149 -4.74 8.47 -11.05
CA LEU A 149 -4.13 7.17 -11.28
C LEU A 149 -2.78 7.10 -10.59
N LEU A 150 -2.59 6.02 -9.85
CA LEU A 150 -1.31 5.66 -9.27
C LEU A 150 -0.78 4.45 -10.03
N ASP A 151 0.38 4.64 -10.65
CA ASP A 151 1.06 3.57 -11.38
C ASP A 151 1.51 2.50 -10.36
N ASP A 152 1.38 1.23 -10.74
CA ASP A 152 1.94 0.15 -9.94
C ASP A 152 3.48 0.10 -10.03
N ALA A 153 4.08 -0.60 -9.06
CA ALA A 153 5.52 -0.84 -9.02
C ALA A 153 5.89 -2.26 -9.48
N VAL A 154 4.98 -2.96 -10.18
CA VAL A 154 5.16 -4.34 -10.62
C VAL A 154 5.10 -4.46 -12.14
N ALA A 155 5.76 -5.48 -12.67
CA ALA A 155 5.66 -5.78 -14.10
C ALA A 155 4.36 -6.52 -14.40
N THR A 156 3.67 -6.09 -15.46
CA THR A 156 2.58 -6.84 -16.10
C THR A 156 3.10 -8.21 -16.55
N GLN A 157 2.35 -9.27 -16.26
CA GLN A 157 2.74 -10.65 -16.55
C GLN A 157 1.80 -11.28 -17.59
N ASP A 158 2.40 -11.96 -18.56
CA ASP A 158 1.69 -12.88 -19.45
C ASP A 158 1.23 -14.15 -18.71
N THR A 159 0.28 -14.88 -19.29
CA THR A 159 -0.33 -16.09 -18.72
C THR A 159 0.71 -17.14 -18.32
N VAL A 160 1.74 -17.38 -19.14
CA VAL A 160 2.81 -18.35 -18.84
C VAL A 160 3.59 -17.92 -17.61
N THR A 161 3.93 -16.63 -17.51
CA THR A 161 4.67 -16.06 -16.39
C THR A 161 3.86 -16.14 -15.09
N GLN A 162 2.56 -15.86 -15.14
CA GLN A 162 1.67 -15.98 -13.99
C GLN A 162 1.57 -17.42 -13.50
N LEU A 163 1.29 -18.38 -14.40
CA LEU A 163 1.23 -19.80 -14.10
C LEU A 163 2.54 -20.30 -13.46
N VAL A 164 3.68 -20.04 -14.11
CA VAL A 164 4.98 -20.51 -13.61
C VAL A 164 5.32 -19.88 -12.26
N SER A 165 5.08 -18.58 -12.08
CA SER A 165 5.36 -17.90 -10.80
C SER A 165 4.49 -18.40 -9.66
N GLN A 166 3.19 -18.65 -9.91
CA GLN A 166 2.26 -19.12 -8.88
C GLN A 166 2.43 -20.59 -8.55
N ILE A 167 2.67 -21.46 -9.55
CA ILE A 167 3.01 -22.87 -9.29
C ILE A 167 4.24 -22.95 -8.39
N ARG A 168 5.30 -22.17 -8.67
CA ARG A 168 6.48 -22.07 -7.80
C ARG A 168 6.15 -21.60 -6.39
N ARG A 169 5.29 -20.58 -6.26
CA ARG A 169 4.87 -20.03 -4.96
C ARG A 169 4.11 -21.06 -4.14
N VAL A 170 3.13 -21.74 -4.73
CA VAL A 170 2.33 -22.78 -4.08
C VAL A 170 3.21 -23.97 -3.68
N ARG A 171 4.06 -24.49 -4.57
CA ARG A 171 5.01 -25.59 -4.25
C ARG A 171 5.99 -25.25 -3.13
N ARG A 172 6.29 -23.96 -2.91
CA ARG A 172 7.15 -23.49 -1.80
C ARG A 172 6.40 -23.44 -0.47
N LEU A 173 5.13 -23.04 -0.49
CA LEU A 173 4.31 -22.84 0.70
C LEU A 173 3.61 -24.12 1.17
N VAL A 174 3.27 -25.02 0.24
CA VAL A 174 2.47 -26.22 0.50
C VAL A 174 3.29 -27.47 0.20
N PRO A 175 3.70 -28.26 1.22
CA PRO A 175 4.50 -29.47 1.03
C PRO A 175 3.86 -30.50 0.09
N GLN A 176 2.54 -30.65 0.13
CA GLN A 176 1.77 -31.57 -0.70
C GLN A 176 1.86 -31.20 -2.19
N ALA A 177 1.85 -29.91 -2.52
CA ALA A 177 2.01 -29.45 -3.90
C ALA A 177 3.40 -29.79 -4.47
N ARG A 178 4.43 -29.92 -3.62
CA ARG A 178 5.81 -30.19 -4.04
C ARG A 178 6.02 -31.62 -4.54
N VAL A 179 5.22 -32.57 -4.04
CA VAL A 179 5.31 -33.98 -4.45
C VAL A 179 4.43 -34.32 -5.66
N VAL A 180 3.64 -33.36 -6.14
CA VAL A 180 2.86 -33.53 -7.37
C VAL A 180 3.82 -33.60 -8.56
N ASP A 181 3.66 -34.65 -9.34
CA ASP A 181 4.36 -34.84 -10.61
C ASP A 181 3.86 -33.78 -11.61
N VAL A 182 4.79 -32.98 -12.13
CA VAL A 182 4.53 -31.88 -13.05
C VAL A 182 5.41 -32.05 -14.27
N ALA A 183 4.87 -31.78 -15.46
CA ALA A 183 5.50 -32.17 -16.72
C ALA A 183 5.82 -31.00 -17.66
N ALA A 184 5.15 -29.86 -17.50
CA ALA A 184 5.23 -28.78 -18.47
C ALA A 184 6.50 -27.92 -18.33
N HIS A 185 7.03 -27.81 -17.11
CA HIS A 185 8.22 -27.02 -16.83
C HIS A 185 8.94 -27.50 -15.57
N ASP A 186 10.26 -27.31 -15.52
CA ASP A 186 11.02 -27.48 -14.28
C ASP A 186 10.85 -26.24 -13.38
N TYR A 187 9.92 -26.34 -12.44
CA TYR A 187 9.61 -25.25 -11.52
C TYR A 187 10.71 -24.99 -10.47
N ASP A 188 11.67 -25.89 -10.28
CA ASP A 188 12.77 -25.70 -9.33
C ASP A 188 13.90 -24.83 -9.90
N VAL A 189 13.97 -24.69 -11.23
CA VAL A 189 14.94 -23.83 -11.92
C VAL A 189 14.34 -22.45 -12.19
N SER A 190 15.16 -21.39 -12.12
CA SER A 190 14.76 -20.02 -12.47
C SER A 190 14.59 -19.83 -13.98
N GLY A 191 13.65 -18.97 -14.39
CA GLY A 191 13.45 -18.58 -15.79
C GLY A 191 12.08 -18.97 -16.36
N LYS A 192 11.84 -18.56 -17.61
CA LYS A 192 10.66 -18.95 -18.40
C LYS A 192 10.88 -20.32 -19.06
N PRO A 193 9.82 -21.09 -19.32
CA PRO A 193 9.89 -22.32 -20.10
C PRO A 193 10.51 -22.06 -21.49
N VAL A 194 11.28 -23.03 -21.99
CA VAL A 194 11.82 -22.98 -23.34
C VAL A 194 10.72 -23.42 -24.31
N CYS A 195 10.34 -22.55 -25.23
CA CYS A 195 9.30 -22.80 -26.22
C CYS A 195 9.66 -22.16 -27.55
N ALA A 196 9.26 -22.78 -28.66
CA ALA A 196 9.27 -22.12 -29.96
C ALA A 196 8.13 -21.09 -29.99
N TRP A 197 8.42 -19.85 -29.57
CA TRP A 197 7.39 -18.82 -29.41
C TRP A 197 6.75 -18.38 -30.75
N ASP A 198 7.38 -18.65 -31.88
CA ASP A 198 6.79 -18.35 -33.20
C ASP A 198 5.88 -19.48 -33.72
N ASP A 199 5.79 -20.59 -32.98
CA ASP A 199 4.96 -21.74 -33.31
C ASP A 199 3.68 -21.75 -32.42
N PRO A 200 2.48 -21.54 -33.02
CA PRO A 200 1.21 -21.59 -32.30
C PRO A 200 0.95 -22.94 -31.59
N ASP A 201 1.34 -24.06 -32.20
CA ASP A 201 1.08 -25.39 -31.65
C ASP A 201 1.99 -25.66 -30.45
N ALA A 202 3.25 -25.24 -30.52
CA ALA A 202 4.18 -25.30 -29.39
C ALA A 202 3.70 -24.45 -28.21
N LYS A 203 3.17 -23.24 -28.48
CA LYS A 203 2.57 -22.37 -27.46
C LYS A 203 1.35 -23.02 -26.82
N ALA A 204 0.43 -23.57 -27.61
CA ALA A 204 -0.78 -24.22 -27.11
C ALA A 204 -0.45 -25.46 -26.26
N ALA A 205 0.54 -26.25 -26.67
CA ALA A 205 1.04 -27.40 -25.91
C ALA A 205 1.64 -26.98 -24.57
N LEU A 206 2.46 -25.92 -24.54
CA LEU A 206 3.01 -25.39 -23.29
C LEU A 206 1.91 -24.89 -22.37
N VAL A 207 0.96 -24.09 -22.87
CA VAL A 207 -0.15 -23.56 -22.07
C VAL A 207 -0.99 -24.70 -21.51
N SER A 208 -1.33 -25.70 -22.32
CA SER A 208 -2.06 -26.89 -21.88
C SER A 208 -1.34 -27.61 -20.75
N GLY A 209 -0.03 -27.84 -20.90
CA GLY A 209 0.79 -28.45 -19.86
C GLY A 209 0.78 -27.65 -18.56
N LEU A 210 1.01 -26.33 -18.63
CA LEU A 210 1.08 -25.48 -17.43
C LEU A 210 -0.27 -25.41 -16.71
N VAL A 211 -1.38 -25.36 -17.45
CA VAL A 211 -2.73 -25.37 -16.86
C VAL A 211 -3.00 -26.73 -16.21
N ASN A 212 -2.67 -27.84 -16.87
CA ASN A 212 -2.85 -29.18 -16.30
C ASN A 212 -1.98 -29.40 -15.05
N ASP A 213 -0.73 -28.92 -15.04
CA ASP A 213 0.13 -28.96 -13.85
C ASP A 213 -0.48 -28.13 -12.70
N ALA A 214 -1.05 -26.96 -13.00
CA ALA A 214 -1.76 -26.15 -12.00
C ALA A 214 -3.00 -26.90 -11.45
N LEU A 215 -3.82 -27.48 -12.33
CA LEU A 215 -5.01 -28.24 -11.93
C LEU A 215 -4.66 -29.47 -11.08
N ALA A 216 -3.62 -30.21 -11.44
CA ALA A 216 -3.13 -31.34 -10.65
C ALA A 216 -2.66 -30.90 -9.25
N ILE A 217 -2.00 -29.74 -9.15
CA ILE A 217 -1.63 -29.17 -7.86
C ILE A 217 -2.86 -28.77 -7.05
N LEU A 218 -3.84 -28.11 -7.67
CA LEU A 218 -5.08 -27.68 -7.01
C LEU A 218 -5.88 -28.87 -6.47
N ASP A 219 -6.00 -29.93 -7.26
CA ASP A 219 -6.63 -31.19 -6.84
C ASP A 219 -5.91 -31.78 -5.61
N ALA A 220 -4.58 -31.89 -5.67
CA ALA A 220 -3.78 -32.46 -4.59
C ALA A 220 -3.83 -31.66 -3.26
N VAL A 221 -4.21 -30.38 -3.29
CA VAL A 221 -4.29 -29.52 -2.09
C VAL A 221 -5.72 -29.24 -1.64
N THR A 222 -6.73 -29.76 -2.32
CA THR A 222 -8.15 -29.45 -2.06
C THR A 222 -8.57 -29.74 -0.61
N ASP A 223 -8.14 -30.87 -0.05
CA ASP A 223 -8.49 -31.29 1.32
C ASP A 223 -7.39 -30.97 2.36
N VAL A 224 -6.41 -30.14 2.00
CA VAL A 224 -5.30 -29.79 2.89
C VAL A 224 -5.68 -28.57 3.73
N SER A 225 -5.43 -28.64 5.04
CA SER A 225 -5.54 -27.47 5.91
C SER A 225 -4.37 -26.51 5.64
N LEU A 226 -4.68 -25.32 5.15
CA LEU A 226 -3.73 -24.27 4.78
C LEU A 226 -3.77 -23.13 5.79
N ASP A 227 -2.62 -22.50 6.04
CA ASP A 227 -2.59 -21.18 6.67
C ASP A 227 -3.04 -20.09 5.68
N ASP A 228 -3.30 -18.88 6.16
CA ASP A 228 -3.83 -17.78 5.33
C ASP A 228 -2.94 -17.52 4.09
N LYS A 229 -1.61 -17.55 4.25
CA LYS A 229 -0.68 -17.28 3.15
C LYS A 229 -0.69 -18.37 2.08
N ALA A 230 -0.80 -19.62 2.50
CA ALA A 230 -0.89 -20.76 1.60
C ALA A 230 -2.26 -20.80 0.91
N ALA A 231 -3.34 -20.51 1.63
CA ALA A 231 -4.69 -20.40 1.09
C ALA A 231 -4.78 -19.31 0.01
N ASP A 232 -4.23 -18.11 0.28
CA ASP A 232 -4.17 -17.02 -0.69
C ASP A 232 -3.40 -17.41 -1.96
N ALA A 233 -2.26 -18.09 -1.81
CA ALA A 233 -1.45 -18.53 -2.95
C ALA A 233 -2.16 -19.59 -3.80
N VAL A 234 -2.87 -20.53 -3.16
CA VAL A 234 -3.67 -21.56 -3.84
C VAL A 234 -4.88 -20.93 -4.55
N GLY A 235 -5.58 -20.01 -3.89
CA GLY A 235 -6.69 -19.27 -4.51
C GLY A 235 -6.24 -18.46 -5.72
N LEU A 236 -5.10 -17.78 -5.62
CA LEU A 236 -4.53 -17.04 -6.76
C LEU A 236 -4.10 -17.98 -7.89
N LEU A 237 -3.52 -19.15 -7.59
CA LEU A 237 -3.21 -20.17 -8.61
C LEU A 237 -4.45 -20.61 -9.37
N ALA A 238 -5.55 -20.91 -8.66
CA ALA A 238 -6.83 -21.30 -9.27
C ALA A 238 -7.39 -20.22 -10.21
N LEU A 239 -7.29 -18.95 -9.79
CA LEU A 239 -7.72 -17.82 -10.61
C LEU A 239 -6.86 -17.68 -11.87
N VAL A 240 -5.52 -17.63 -11.73
CA VAL A 240 -4.65 -17.41 -12.89
C VAL A 240 -4.60 -18.61 -13.85
N SER A 241 -4.93 -19.82 -13.37
CA SER A 241 -5.02 -21.01 -14.22
C SER A 241 -6.26 -21.03 -15.12
N GLY A 242 -7.30 -20.27 -14.77
CA GLY A 242 -8.54 -20.21 -15.56
C GLY A 242 -8.77 -18.87 -16.27
N GLN A 243 -8.18 -17.77 -15.80
CA GLN A 243 -8.59 -16.43 -16.24
C GLN A 243 -8.29 -16.11 -17.71
N ASP A 244 -7.23 -16.66 -18.29
CA ASP A 244 -6.75 -16.31 -19.63
C ASP A 244 -6.96 -17.45 -20.66
N VAL A 245 -7.53 -18.57 -20.24
CA VAL A 245 -7.58 -19.79 -21.05
C VAL A 245 -8.99 -20.34 -21.19
N GLU A 246 -9.22 -21.01 -22.30
CA GLU A 246 -10.43 -21.79 -22.56
C GLU A 246 -10.08 -23.23 -22.98
N PRO A 247 -10.98 -24.21 -22.77
CA PRO A 247 -10.77 -25.56 -23.25
C PRO A 247 -10.52 -25.58 -24.77
N GLY A 248 -9.52 -26.36 -25.18
CA GLY A 248 -9.20 -26.61 -26.57
C GLY A 248 -10.10 -27.68 -27.20
N ASP A 249 -9.71 -28.14 -28.39
CA ASP A 249 -10.53 -29.07 -29.18
C ASP A 249 -10.56 -30.50 -28.62
N ALA A 250 -9.58 -30.86 -27.79
CA ALA A 250 -9.48 -32.16 -27.13
C ALA A 250 -9.47 -32.04 -25.60
N GLU A 251 -9.88 -33.12 -24.92
CA GLU A 251 -9.85 -33.19 -23.45
C GLU A 251 -8.42 -32.99 -22.92
N GLY A 252 -8.28 -32.16 -21.88
CA GLY A 252 -6.97 -31.81 -21.32
C GLY A 252 -6.16 -30.83 -22.16
N THR A 253 -6.71 -30.29 -23.25
CA THR A 253 -6.07 -29.21 -24.02
C THR A 253 -6.67 -27.85 -23.67
N TRP A 254 -5.82 -26.83 -23.71
CA TRP A 254 -6.15 -25.45 -23.37
C TRP A 254 -5.52 -24.49 -24.37
N ARG A 255 -6.23 -23.39 -24.66
CA ARG A 255 -5.71 -22.29 -25.46
C ARG A 255 -5.96 -20.96 -24.78
N ILE A 256 -5.06 -20.00 -25.00
CA ILE A 256 -5.30 -18.61 -24.59
C ILE A 256 -6.42 -18.08 -25.48
N PHE A 257 -7.51 -17.61 -24.88
CA PHE A 257 -8.61 -17.05 -25.67
C PHE A 257 -8.26 -15.65 -26.18
N ASP A 258 -8.89 -15.22 -27.28
CA ASP A 258 -8.66 -13.89 -27.86
C ASP A 258 -9.48 -12.84 -27.10
N GLY A 259 -8.82 -12.15 -26.16
CA GLY A 259 -9.39 -11.05 -25.39
C GLY A 259 -8.78 -10.92 -24.00
N THR A 260 -9.44 -10.13 -23.15
CA THR A 260 -9.04 -9.92 -21.76
C THR A 260 -10.28 -10.08 -20.88
N VAL A 261 -10.20 -10.95 -19.87
CA VAL A 261 -11.32 -11.10 -18.94
C VAL A 261 -11.51 -9.83 -18.12
N LYS A 262 -12.76 -9.59 -17.74
CA LYS A 262 -13.06 -8.54 -16.77
C LYS A 262 -12.32 -8.85 -15.46
N ASP A 263 -11.75 -7.82 -14.85
CA ASP A 263 -11.03 -7.91 -13.58
C ASP A 263 -9.78 -8.82 -13.64
N ARG A 264 -9.21 -9.05 -14.83
CA ARG A 264 -7.97 -9.84 -15.04
C ARG A 264 -6.90 -9.41 -14.05
N VAL A 265 -6.33 -10.38 -13.34
CA VAL A 265 -5.13 -10.17 -12.54
C VAL A 265 -3.96 -9.99 -13.50
N ILE A 266 -3.26 -8.86 -13.37
CA ILE A 266 -2.17 -8.48 -14.28
C ILE A 266 -0.81 -8.90 -13.74
N SER A 267 -0.69 -9.01 -12.42
CA SER A 267 0.54 -9.40 -11.73
C SER A 267 0.22 -10.30 -10.55
N THR A 268 1.13 -11.23 -10.35
CA THR A 268 1.06 -12.27 -9.33
C THR A 268 1.81 -11.87 -8.05
N VAL A 269 2.55 -10.75 -8.15
CA VAL A 269 3.22 -10.04 -7.06
C VAL A 269 2.27 -9.04 -6.41
N ASP A 270 1.49 -8.34 -7.23
CA ASP A 270 0.41 -7.44 -6.80
C ASP A 270 -0.91 -7.85 -7.49
N PRO A 271 -1.71 -8.72 -6.84
CA PRO A 271 -2.96 -9.23 -7.40
C PRO A 271 -4.12 -8.23 -7.40
N GLU A 272 -3.97 -7.04 -6.82
CA GLU A 272 -5.02 -6.01 -6.76
C GLU A 272 -4.85 -4.96 -7.87
N ALA A 273 -3.63 -4.77 -8.38
CA ALA A 273 -3.38 -3.92 -9.54
C ALA A 273 -4.21 -4.37 -10.76
N ARG A 274 -4.78 -3.40 -11.48
CA ARG A 274 -5.61 -3.64 -12.68
C ARG A 274 -5.23 -2.73 -13.84
N HIS A 275 -5.54 -3.20 -15.05
CA HIS A 275 -5.48 -2.37 -16.25
C HIS A 275 -6.60 -1.33 -16.25
N MET A 276 -6.27 -0.10 -16.62
CA MET A 276 -7.22 0.99 -16.82
C MET A 276 -7.01 1.64 -18.18
N HIS A 277 -8.12 1.82 -18.90
CA HIS A 277 -8.13 2.53 -20.16
C HIS A 277 -8.47 4.00 -19.92
N LYS A 278 -7.50 4.89 -20.10
CA LYS A 278 -7.74 6.34 -20.17
C LYS A 278 -8.36 6.73 -21.51
N SER A 279 -8.02 6.00 -22.57
CA SER A 279 -8.63 6.08 -23.90
C SER A 279 -8.52 4.74 -24.61
N ARG A 280 -9.05 4.63 -25.84
CA ARG A 280 -8.92 3.42 -26.67
C ARG A 280 -7.46 3.01 -26.92
N SER A 281 -6.50 3.94 -26.85
CA SER A 281 -5.08 3.69 -27.17
C SER A 281 -4.12 3.94 -26.00
N SER A 282 -4.61 4.43 -24.86
CA SER A 282 -3.80 4.69 -23.68
C SER A 282 -4.33 3.87 -22.52
N TYR A 283 -3.52 2.90 -22.10
CA TYR A 283 -3.73 2.12 -20.90
C TYR A 283 -2.65 2.45 -19.85
N ARG A 284 -3.00 2.23 -18.59
CA ARG A 284 -2.10 2.27 -17.44
C ARG A 284 -2.46 1.14 -16.48
N ASP A 285 -1.48 0.73 -15.70
CA ASP A 285 -1.59 -0.36 -14.75
C ASP A 285 -1.45 0.21 -13.34
N GLY A 286 -2.28 -0.28 -12.43
CA GLY A 286 -2.19 0.06 -11.01
C GLY A 286 -3.52 0.36 -10.37
N TYR A 287 -3.59 1.51 -9.71
CA TYR A 287 -4.68 1.89 -8.81
C TYR A 287 -5.26 3.25 -9.16
N LYS A 288 -6.42 3.53 -8.58
CA LYS A 288 -7.05 4.84 -8.62
C LYS A 288 -7.29 5.33 -7.20
N ALA A 289 -6.66 6.45 -6.88
CA ALA A 289 -6.90 7.18 -5.64
C ALA A 289 -8.07 8.13 -5.87
N HIS A 290 -9.04 8.10 -4.97
CA HIS A 290 -10.21 8.98 -4.98
C HIS A 290 -10.13 9.88 -3.76
N ILE A 291 -10.45 11.16 -3.94
CA ILE A 291 -10.40 12.15 -2.86
C ILE A 291 -11.66 12.99 -2.86
N ALA A 292 -12.13 13.31 -1.65
CA ALA A 292 -13.16 14.31 -1.41
C ALA A 292 -12.52 15.47 -0.64
N VAL A 293 -12.58 16.67 -1.21
CA VAL A 293 -11.95 17.88 -0.68
C VAL A 293 -13.00 18.94 -0.40
N GLU A 294 -12.93 19.60 0.76
CA GLU A 294 -13.68 20.83 0.99
C GLU A 294 -12.94 21.99 0.30
N PRO A 295 -13.54 22.64 -0.72
CA PRO A 295 -12.82 23.51 -1.64
C PRO A 295 -12.35 24.85 -1.03
N GLU A 296 -12.98 25.34 0.05
CA GLU A 296 -12.59 26.63 0.65
C GLU A 296 -11.37 26.49 1.57
N THR A 297 -11.27 25.37 2.29
CA THR A 297 -10.18 25.06 3.22
C THR A 297 -9.08 24.22 2.58
N GLY A 298 -9.40 23.47 1.52
CA GLY A 298 -8.51 22.48 0.92
C GLY A 298 -8.35 21.21 1.76
N ILE A 299 -9.15 21.03 2.81
CA ILE A 299 -9.07 19.85 3.68
C ILE A 299 -9.61 18.63 2.94
N ILE A 300 -8.81 17.56 2.89
CA ILE A 300 -9.25 16.25 2.44
C ILE A 300 -10.13 15.65 3.52
N THR A 301 -11.39 15.42 3.18
CA THR A 301 -12.45 14.95 4.09
C THR A 301 -12.64 13.44 4.02
N ALA A 302 -12.36 12.83 2.86
CA ALA A 302 -12.31 11.40 2.67
C ALA A 302 -11.36 11.06 1.51
N CYS A 303 -10.76 9.87 1.57
CA CYS A 303 -10.02 9.30 0.46
C CYS A 303 -10.18 7.78 0.44
N ASP A 304 -10.06 7.20 -0.75
CA ASP A 304 -10.07 5.76 -0.94
C ASP A 304 -9.13 5.35 -2.07
N LEU A 305 -8.67 4.11 -2.07
CA LEU A 305 -7.79 3.55 -3.09
C LEU A 305 -8.43 2.28 -3.64
N THR A 306 -8.76 2.30 -4.94
CA THR A 306 -9.36 1.15 -5.62
C THR A 306 -8.45 0.62 -6.71
N PRO A 307 -8.64 -0.63 -7.16
CA PRO A 307 -8.10 -1.08 -8.43
C PRO A 307 -8.45 -0.10 -9.56
N ALA A 308 -7.55 0.10 -10.52
CA ALA A 308 -7.70 1.19 -11.49
C ALA A 308 -8.90 1.03 -12.44
N ASN A 309 -9.45 -0.18 -12.57
CA ASN A 309 -10.63 -0.46 -13.41
C ASN A 309 -11.97 -0.14 -12.73
N ILE A 310 -11.98 0.25 -11.46
CA ILE A 310 -13.18 0.69 -10.76
C ILE A 310 -13.56 2.11 -11.22
N GLY A 311 -14.86 2.33 -11.46
CA GLY A 311 -15.41 3.61 -11.90
C GLY A 311 -15.59 4.60 -10.74
N ASP A 312 -15.47 5.89 -11.05
CA ASP A 312 -15.43 6.96 -10.02
C ASP A 312 -16.80 7.23 -9.39
N GLY A 313 -17.89 6.96 -10.12
CA GLY A 313 -19.26 7.27 -9.67
C GLY A 313 -19.64 6.60 -8.34
N PRO A 314 -19.58 5.25 -8.25
CA PRO A 314 -19.88 4.54 -7.00
C PRO A 314 -18.99 4.99 -5.84
N VAL A 315 -17.67 5.02 -6.05
CA VAL A 315 -16.70 5.39 -5.00
C VAL A 315 -16.92 6.82 -4.53
N GLY A 316 -17.26 7.74 -5.44
CA GLY A 316 -17.58 9.11 -5.09
C GLY A 316 -18.81 9.25 -4.21
N VAL A 317 -19.80 8.35 -4.32
CA VAL A 317 -20.95 8.30 -3.41
C VAL A 317 -20.51 7.78 -2.04
N ASP A 318 -19.71 6.72 -2.02
CA ASP A 318 -19.19 6.11 -0.78
C ASP A 318 -18.36 7.12 0.04
N LEU A 319 -17.55 7.94 -0.63
CA LEU A 319 -16.78 9.02 0.01
C LEU A 319 -17.66 10.10 0.68
N LEU A 320 -18.95 10.17 0.35
CA LEU A 320 -19.90 11.16 0.88
C LEU A 320 -20.88 10.56 1.91
N GLU A 321 -20.86 9.25 2.18
CA GLU A 321 -21.84 8.59 3.07
C GLU A 321 -21.86 9.17 4.51
N GLY A 322 -20.74 9.72 4.97
CA GLY A 322 -20.62 10.34 6.30
C GLY A 322 -20.91 11.84 6.33
N GLU A 323 -21.22 12.47 5.19
CA GLU A 323 -21.40 13.91 5.08
C GLU A 323 -22.87 14.31 5.26
N GLU A 324 -23.11 15.44 5.94
CA GLU A 324 -24.47 15.97 6.03
C GLU A 324 -24.98 16.39 4.64
N PRO A 325 -26.24 16.06 4.29
CA PRO A 325 -26.84 16.53 3.05
C PRO A 325 -26.75 18.06 2.92
N GLY A 326 -26.30 18.48 1.74
CA GLY A 326 -26.21 19.88 1.28
C GLY A 326 -27.55 20.59 1.22
#